data_AF-A0A7W1UQQ9-F1
#
_entry.id   AF-A0A7W1UQQ9-F1
#
_cell.length_a   1.000
_cell.length_b   1.000
_cell.length_c   1.000
_cell.angle_alpha   90.00
_cell.angle_beta   90.00
_cell.angle_gamma   90.00
#
_symmetry.space_group_name_H-M   'P 1'
#
loop_
_entity.id
_entity.type
_entity.pdbx_description
1 polymer ?
#
loop_
_entity_poly.entity_id
_entity_poly.type
_entity_poly.pdbx_seq_one_letter_code
_entity_poly.pdbx_strand_id
1 'polypeptide(L)'
;MKLQNYASGQWISGDGEGQALYNAITGEQITTASSKGLDFAEMMNYARKTGGPALRKMTFQERGLMLKALAMHLQSKKELFYSVSWATGAT
;
A
#
# COMPACT_ATOMS: atom_id res chain seq x y z
N MET A 1 14.46 -9.07 1.00
CA MET A 1 14.01 -7.79 1.59
C MET A 1 12.57 -7.95 2.03
N LYS A 2 12.19 -7.48 3.23
CA LYS A 2 10.83 -7.63 3.80
C LYS A 2 9.91 -6.49 3.37
N LEU A 3 8.66 -6.78 3.03
CA LEU A 3 7.68 -5.75 2.67
C LEU A 3 7.39 -4.85 3.87
N GLN A 4 7.45 -3.54 3.63
CA GLN A 4 7.14 -2.51 4.61
C GLN A 4 5.67 -2.11 4.55
N ASN A 5 5.17 -1.64 5.68
CA ASN A 5 3.85 -1.05 5.84
C ASN A 5 3.99 0.47 5.81
N TYR A 6 3.07 1.18 5.16
CA TYR A 6 2.98 2.63 5.31
C TYR A 6 2.02 2.98 6.45
N ALA A 7 2.56 3.34 7.61
CA ALA A 7 1.81 3.59 8.84
C ALA A 7 2.18 4.98 9.37
N SER A 8 1.17 5.78 9.71
CA SER A 8 1.34 7.09 10.37
C SER A 8 2.32 8.04 9.69
N GLY A 9 2.32 8.04 8.35
CA GLY A 9 3.14 8.92 7.53
C GLY A 9 4.56 8.40 7.23
N GLN A 10 4.88 7.16 7.59
CA GLN A 10 6.22 6.59 7.46
C GLN A 10 6.19 5.11 7.03
N TRP A 11 7.29 4.65 6.43
CA TRP A 11 7.49 3.24 6.08
C TRP A 11 8.07 2.47 7.27
N ILE A 12 7.35 1.45 7.72
CA ILE A 12 7.69 0.64 8.90
C ILE A 12 7.69 -0.84 8.53
N SER A 13 8.79 -1.53 8.81
CA SER A 13 8.86 -3.00 8.72
C SER A 13 8.15 -3.61 9.94
N GLY A 14 7.26 -4.59 9.73
CA GLY A 14 6.73 -5.35 10.87
C GLY A 14 7.79 -6.24 11.51
N ASP A 15 7.55 -6.70 12.72
CA ASP A 15 8.46 -7.56 13.49
C ASP A 15 8.48 -9.02 12.97
N GLY A 16 9.48 -9.78 13.42
CA GLY A 16 9.69 -11.21 13.16
C GLY A 16 10.06 -11.54 11.71
N GLU A 17 10.01 -12.81 11.33
CA GLU A 17 10.29 -13.25 9.94
C GLU A 17 9.15 -12.90 8.97
N GLY A 18 7.91 -12.90 9.46
CA GLY A 18 6.71 -12.66 8.66
C GLY A 18 6.26 -13.88 7.85
N GLN A 19 5.19 -13.71 7.09
CA GLN A 19 4.66 -14.71 6.17
C GLN A 19 5.41 -14.62 4.84
N ALA A 20 5.97 -15.74 4.38
CA ALA A 20 6.58 -15.82 3.04
C ALA A 20 5.51 -15.69 1.95
N LEU A 21 5.83 -14.88 0.93
CA LEU A 21 5.02 -14.69 -0.28
C LEU A 21 5.77 -15.29 -1.46
N TYR A 22 5.05 -16.04 -2.29
CA TYR A 22 5.62 -16.84 -3.36
C TYR A 22 5.08 -16.41 -4.72
N ASN A 23 5.89 -16.63 -5.76
CA ASN A 23 5.45 -16.56 -7.14
C ASN A 23 4.58 -17.79 -7.44
N ALA A 24 3.34 -17.57 -7.87
CA ALA A 24 2.36 -18.64 -8.13
C ALA A 24 2.72 -19.50 -9.36
N ILE A 25 3.57 -19.01 -10.25
CA ILE A 25 3.98 -19.70 -11.48
C ILE A 25 5.26 -20.52 -11.24
N THR A 26 6.28 -19.91 -10.63
CA THR A 26 7.59 -20.56 -10.44
C THR A 26 7.73 -21.27 -9.08
N GLY A 27 6.90 -20.92 -8.10
CA GLY A 27 7.03 -21.39 -6.71
C GLY A 27 8.14 -20.71 -5.91
N GLU A 28 8.91 -19.80 -6.51
CA GLU A 28 10.00 -19.10 -5.83
C GLU A 28 9.49 -18.09 -4.79
N GLN A 29 10.20 -17.96 -3.68
CA GLN A 29 9.87 -16.96 -2.67
C GLN A 29 10.26 -15.56 -3.16
N ILE A 30 9.29 -14.63 -3.15
CA ILE A 30 9.50 -13.24 -3.57
C ILE A 30 9.98 -12.41 -2.37
N THR A 31 9.29 -12.50 -1.24
CA THR A 31 9.50 -11.66 -0.06
C THR A 31 8.80 -12.24 1.17
N THR A 32 8.82 -11.51 2.29
CA THR A 32 8.00 -11.78 3.47
C THR A 32 7.19 -10.54 3.86
N ALA A 33 6.02 -10.74 4.45
CA ALA A 33 5.16 -9.66 4.94
C ALA A 33 4.82 -9.86 6.43
N SER A 34 4.79 -8.79 7.21
CA SER A 34 4.37 -8.83 8.62
C SER A 34 3.75 -7.50 9.02
N SER A 35 2.69 -7.58 9.81
CA SER A 35 2.09 -6.47 10.55
C SER A 35 2.33 -6.56 12.06
N LYS A 36 3.12 -7.53 12.52
CA LYS A 36 3.46 -7.66 13.95
C LYS A 36 4.20 -6.41 14.41
N GLY A 37 3.88 -5.91 15.60
CA GLY A 37 4.51 -4.72 16.17
C GLY A 37 3.93 -3.38 15.71
N LEU A 38 2.98 -3.37 14.76
CA LEU A 38 2.29 -2.14 14.37
C LEU A 38 1.25 -1.73 15.42
N ASP A 39 1.23 -0.44 15.76
CA ASP A 39 0.19 0.15 16.61
C ASP A 39 -1.00 0.60 15.76
N PHE A 40 -1.99 -0.28 15.62
CA PHE A 40 -3.21 0.02 14.87
C PHE A 40 -4.06 1.14 15.48
N ALA A 41 -3.96 1.37 16.80
CA ALA A 41 -4.70 2.43 17.46
C ALA A 41 -4.10 3.79 17.11
N GLU A 42 -2.77 3.90 17.13
CA GLU A 42 -2.04 5.09 16.68
C GLU A 42 -2.28 5.35 15.18
N MET A 43 -2.22 4.32 14.33
CA MET A 43 -2.54 4.45 12.90
C MET A 43 -3.94 5.01 12.66
N MET A 44 -4.95 4.52 13.39
CA MET A 44 -6.31 5.02 13.28
C MET A 44 -6.43 6.46 13.81
N ASN A 45 -5.74 6.78 14.90
CA ASN A 45 -5.68 8.14 15.43
C ASN A 45 -5.04 9.11 14.42
N TYR A 46 -3.93 8.74 13.78
CA TYR A 46 -3.27 9.51 12.74
C TYR A 46 -4.19 9.75 11.54
N ALA A 47 -4.86 8.70 11.05
CA ALA A 47 -5.80 8.81 9.94
C ALA A 47 -6.94 9.81 10.25
N ARG A 48 -7.48 9.79 11.47
CA ARG A 48 -8.58 10.68 11.90
C ARG A 48 -8.14 12.11 12.19
N LYS A 49 -6.96 12.31 12.80
CA LYS A 49 -6.47 13.63 13.21
C LYS A 49 -5.73 14.37 12.10
N THR A 50 -5.05 13.65 11.20
CA THR A 50 -4.23 14.25 10.14
C THR A 50 -4.92 14.11 8.77
N GLY A 51 -5.26 12.88 8.36
CA GLY A 51 -5.86 12.62 7.05
C GLY A 51 -7.28 13.18 6.91
N GLY A 52 -8.12 12.96 7.92
CA GLY A 52 -9.52 13.39 7.92
C GLY A 52 -9.71 14.90 7.71
N PRO A 53 -9.05 15.79 8.48
CA PRO A 53 -9.14 17.23 8.26
C PRO A 53 -8.61 17.67 6.89
N ALA A 54 -7.52 17.08 6.40
CA ALA A 54 -6.97 17.41 5.08
C ALA A 54 -7.99 17.15 3.96
N LEU A 55 -8.65 15.98 3.99
CA LEU A 55 -9.65 15.62 2.98
C LEU A 55 -10.98 16.38 3.12
N ARG A 56 -11.39 16.73 4.35
CA ARG A 56 -12.63 17.47 4.61
C ARG A 56 -12.53 18.96 4.26
N LYS A 57 -11.31 19.52 4.21
CA LYS A 57 -11.07 20.88 3.69
C LYS A 57 -11.33 21.00 2.19
N MET A 58 -11.30 19.89 1.46
CA MET A 58 -11.60 19.84 0.03
C MET A 58 -13.11 19.73 -0.21
N THR A 59 -13.57 20.32 -1.31
CA THR A 59 -14.89 20.09 -1.89
C THR A 59 -14.98 18.69 -2.51
N PHE A 60 -16.21 18.26 -2.86
CA PHE A 60 -16.40 17.01 -3.59
C PHE A 60 -15.73 17.02 -4.96
N GLN A 61 -15.76 18.16 -5.67
CA GLN A 61 -15.15 18.31 -6.99
C GLN A 61 -13.63 18.20 -6.90
N GLU A 62 -12.99 18.86 -5.93
CA GLU A 62 -11.54 18.76 -5.71
C GLU A 62 -11.10 17.34 -5.39
N ARG A 63 -11.85 16.61 -4.55
CA ARG A 63 -11.58 15.18 -4.32
C ARG A 63 -11.75 14.35 -5.59
N GLY A 64 -12.74 14.67 -6.43
CA GLY A 64 -12.91 14.05 -7.74
C GLY A 64 -11.70 14.28 -8.67
N LEU A 65 -11.18 15.51 -8.72
CA LEU A 65 -9.97 15.84 -9.47
C LEU A 65 -8.72 15.14 -8.92
N MET A 66 -8.60 15.05 -7.59
CA MET A 66 -7.53 14.30 -6.93
C MET A 66 -7.56 12.81 -7.31
N LEU A 67 -8.75 12.19 -7.32
CA LEU A 67 -8.91 10.81 -7.76
C LEU A 67 -8.54 10.63 -9.24
N LYS A 68 -8.93 11.56 -10.11
CA LYS A 68 -8.53 11.54 -11.54
C LYS A 68 -7.01 11.63 -11.69
N ALA A 69 -6.37 12.54 -10.96
CA ALA A 69 -4.91 12.68 -10.98
C ALA A 69 -4.21 11.40 -10.50
N LEU A 70 -4.72 10.78 -9.42
CA LEU A 70 -4.23 9.48 -8.95
C LEU A 70 -4.39 8.39 -10.02
N ALA A 71 -5.56 8.30 -10.67
CA ALA A 71 -5.79 7.32 -11.73
C ALA A 71 -4.80 7.49 -12.89
N MET A 72 -4.57 8.73 -13.35
CA MET A 72 -3.58 9.01 -14.41
C MET A 72 -2.15 8.64 -13.98
N HIS A 73 -1.80 8.90 -12.72
CA HIS A 73 -0.49 8.53 -12.17
C HIS A 73 -0.29 7.01 -12.06
N LEU A 74 -1.32 6.27 -11.65
CA LEU A 74 -1.26 4.81 -11.60
C LEU A 74 -1.23 4.22 -13.02
N GLN A 75 -2.01 4.78 -13.95
CA GLN A 75 -2.04 4.33 -15.33
C GLN A 75 -0.68 4.46 -16.02
N SER A 76 0.08 5.52 -15.74
CA SER A 76 1.44 5.67 -16.31
C SER A 76 2.45 4.65 -15.78
N LYS A 77 2.12 3.95 -14.69
CA LYS A 77 2.95 2.92 -14.04
C LYS A 77 2.46 1.50 -14.26
N LYS A 78 1.44 1.30 -15.11
CA LYS A 78 0.76 -0.01 -15.29
C LYS A 78 1.71 -1.17 -15.63
N GLU A 79 2.78 -0.93 -16.39
CA GLU A 79 3.73 -1.99 -16.77
C GLU A 79 4.48 -2.56 -15.56
N LEU A 80 4.79 -1.71 -14.55
CA LEU A 80 5.34 -2.17 -13.28
C LEU A 80 4.34 -3.04 -12.53
N PHE A 81 3.06 -2.65 -12.54
CA PHE A 81 2.00 -3.42 -11.89
C PHE A 81 1.74 -4.75 -12.61
N TYR A 82 1.79 -4.80 -13.94
CA TYR A 82 1.67 -6.04 -14.70
C TYR A 82 2.82 -7.01 -14.41
N SER A 83 4.04 -6.50 -14.29
CA SER A 83 5.20 -7.33 -13.92
C SER A 83 5.02 -8.02 -12.57
N VAL A 84 4.44 -7.33 -11.58
CA VAL A 84 4.12 -7.90 -10.27
C VAL A 84 2.89 -8.80 -10.32
N SER A 85 1.86 -8.40 -11.06
CA SER A 85 0.61 -9.17 -11.22
C SER A 85 0.84 -10.51 -11.91
N TRP A 86 1.80 -10.60 -12.82
CA TRP A 86 2.15 -11.87 -13.46
C TRP A 86 2.54 -12.93 -12.43
N ALA A 87 3.29 -12.55 -11.38
CA ALA A 87 3.70 -13.47 -10.32
C ALA A 87 2.54 -14.00 -9.45
N THR A 88 1.32 -13.47 -9.62
CA THR A 88 0.10 -13.99 -8.96
C THR A 88 -0.62 -15.07 -9.78
N GLY A 89 -0.10 -15.41 -10.97
CA GLY A 89 -0.71 -16.39 -11.87
C GLY A 89 -1.88 -15.83 -12.70
N ALA A 90 -2.13 -14.52 -12.64
CA ALA A 90 -3.11 -13.86 -13.50
C ALA A 90 -2.55 -13.62 -14.91
N THR A 91 -3.40 -13.83 -15.91
CA THR A 91 -3.15 -13.53 -17.34
C THR A 91 -3.70 -12.17 -17.73
#